data_AF-A0A1I0JYA9-F1
#
_entry.id   AF-A0A1I0JYA9-F1
#
_cell.length_a   1.000
_cell.length_b   1.000
_cell.length_c   1.000
_cell.angle_alpha   90.00
_cell.angle_beta   90.00
_cell.angle_gamma   90.00
#
_symmetry.space_group_name_H-M   'P 1'
#
loop_
_entity.id
_entity.type
_entity.pdbx_description
1 polymer ?
#
loop_
_entity_poly.entity_id
_entity_poly.type
_entity_poly.pdbx_seq_one_letter_code
_entity_poly.pdbx_strand_id
1 'polypeptide(L)'
;MRDSFLMYTANMDQISLLTMEQRGVLFTAIMCYAAGRPLPDMDGMTQMAFCFIKAQLDRDNEKYQKTVEARREAGKLGGRPKGNGSTEKQEEAKKANGFSKKQEEAKKHDNDNVYVNDNDTVKDKNYCVRFEQIWKAYPRKKEKAAAYKAYKARLSNGFSEDELETAVKRYAEECKRLRRDKQYIKHAATFLGPNTPFEDYLKGETDGPVAGNDSPDTGRAGKTYNDDSLGGVGAEFEGF
;
A
#
# COMPACT_ATOMS: atom_id res chain seq x y z
N MET A 1 -17.98 -18.73 2.06
CA MET A 1 -18.50 -17.52 2.74
C MET A 1 -17.29 -16.75 3.26
N ARG A 2 -17.37 -15.44 3.50
CA ARG A 2 -16.22 -14.72 4.06
C ARG A 2 -16.05 -15.09 5.53
N ASP A 3 -14.81 -15.17 6.00
CA ASP A 3 -14.50 -15.47 7.41
C ASP A 3 -14.64 -14.24 8.33
N SER A 4 -14.88 -13.06 7.74
CA SER A 4 -15.06 -11.80 8.44
C SER A 4 -16.23 -10.99 7.88
N PHE A 5 -16.82 -10.16 8.73
CA PHE A 5 -17.86 -9.20 8.38
C PHE A 5 -17.57 -7.85 9.07
N LEU A 6 -18.16 -6.78 8.55
CA LEU A 6 -18.00 -5.43 9.10
C LEU A 6 -19.24 -5.03 9.89
N MET A 7 -19.03 -4.45 11.07
CA MET A 7 -20.10 -3.95 11.93
C MET A 7 -19.95 -2.43 12.06
N TYR A 8 -21.00 -1.70 11.67
CA TYR A 8 -20.98 -0.23 11.72
C TYR A 8 -21.32 0.29 13.11
N THR A 9 -20.61 1.34 13.52
CA THR A 9 -20.86 2.07 14.77
C THR A 9 -22.22 2.76 14.78
N ALA A 10 -22.83 2.99 13.62
CA ALA A 10 -24.19 3.52 13.50
C ALA A 10 -25.24 2.61 14.17
N ASN A 11 -24.94 1.33 14.39
CA ASN A 11 -25.82 0.41 15.11
C ASN A 11 -25.74 0.59 16.65
N MET A 12 -24.81 1.40 17.15
CA MET A 12 -24.56 1.56 18.58
C MET A 12 -25.79 2.09 19.31
N ASP A 13 -26.51 3.03 18.71
CA ASP A 13 -27.68 3.64 19.33
C ASP A 13 -28.76 2.58 19.61
N GLN A 14 -29.05 1.72 18.64
CA GLN A 14 -30.02 0.64 18.79
C GLN A 14 -29.52 -0.45 19.75
N ILE A 15 -28.22 -0.78 19.70
CA ILE A 15 -27.61 -1.77 20.60
C ILE A 15 -27.61 -1.27 22.05
N SER A 16 -27.45 0.04 22.26
CA SER A 16 -27.43 0.66 23.58
C SER A 16 -28.77 0.55 24.32
N LEU A 17 -29.89 0.47 23.57
CA LEU A 17 -31.24 0.29 24.10
C LEU A 17 -31.50 -1.13 24.61
N LEU A 18 -30.67 -2.11 24.21
CA LEU A 18 -30.81 -3.50 24.62
C LEU A 18 -30.10 -3.77 25.95
N THR A 19 -30.62 -4.72 26.73
CA THR A 19 -29.97 -5.27 27.93
C THR A 19 -28.69 -6.04 27.56
N MET A 20 -27.82 -6.29 28.53
CA MET A 20 -26.57 -7.02 28.27
C MET A 20 -26.83 -8.45 27.74
N GLU A 21 -27.87 -9.12 28.26
CA GLU A 21 -28.28 -10.44 27.77
C GLU A 21 -28.76 -10.38 26.32
N GLN A 22 -29.63 -9.42 25.99
CA GLN A 22 -30.11 -9.20 24.63
C GLN A 22 -28.97 -8.87 23.66
N ARG A 23 -27.96 -8.09 24.09
CA ARG A 23 -26.76 -7.82 23.29
C ARG A 23 -25.95 -9.09 23.03
N GLY A 24 -25.84 -9.98 24.02
CA GLY A 24 -25.20 -11.28 23.88
C GLY A 24 -25.92 -12.19 22.86
N VAL A 25 -27.26 -12.25 22.95
CA VAL A 25 -28.09 -12.98 21.98
C VAL A 25 -27.96 -12.39 20.58
N LEU A 26 -28.02 -11.05 20.46
CA LEU A 26 -27.84 -10.33 19.20
C LEU A 26 -26.49 -10.64 18.56
N PHE A 27 -25.41 -10.55 19.34
CA PHE A 27 -24.06 -10.86 18.86
C PHE A 27 -23.95 -12.31 18.37
N THR A 28 -24.51 -13.25 19.14
CA THR A 28 -24.57 -14.67 18.77
C THR A 28 -25.34 -14.86 17.46
N ALA A 29 -26.50 -14.22 17.31
CA ALA A 29 -27.30 -14.28 16.09
C ALA A 29 -26.54 -13.76 14.86
N ILE A 30 -25.81 -12.64 15.01
CA ILE A 30 -24.97 -12.08 13.94
C ILE A 30 -23.86 -13.05 13.53
N MET A 31 -23.17 -13.65 14.51
CA MET A 31 -22.11 -14.64 14.25
C MET A 31 -22.67 -15.90 13.58
N CYS A 32 -23.82 -16.41 14.05
CA CYS A 32 -24.49 -17.54 13.42
C CYS A 32 -24.88 -17.22 11.97
N TYR A 33 -25.45 -16.04 11.74
CA TYR A 33 -25.83 -15.58 10.41
C TYR A 33 -24.63 -15.52 9.46
N ALA A 34 -23.53 -14.89 9.91
CA ALA A 34 -22.30 -14.78 9.13
C ALA A 34 -21.65 -16.14 8.84
N ALA A 35 -21.81 -17.12 9.74
CA ALA A 35 -21.30 -18.48 9.59
C ALA A 35 -22.26 -19.43 8.84
N GLY A 36 -23.47 -18.99 8.47
CA GLY A 36 -24.49 -19.85 7.86
C GLY A 36 -25.07 -20.91 8.81
N ARG A 37 -25.01 -20.65 10.12
CA ARG A 37 -25.54 -21.51 11.18
C ARG A 37 -27.00 -21.14 11.51
N PRO A 38 -27.78 -22.05 12.11
CA PRO A 38 -29.12 -21.74 12.59
C PRO A 38 -29.10 -20.58 13.59
N LEU A 39 -30.11 -19.70 13.50
CA LEU A 39 -30.24 -18.56 14.39
C LEU A 39 -30.72 -19.03 15.78
N PRO A 40 -30.20 -18.43 16.87
CA PRO A 40 -30.70 -18.69 18.21
C PRO A 40 -32.13 -18.15 18.35
N ASP A 41 -32.83 -18.63 19.39
CA ASP A 41 -34.09 -18.01 19.79
C ASP A 41 -33.83 -16.60 20.32
N MET A 42 -34.70 -15.65 19.97
CA MET A 42 -34.53 -14.24 20.28
C MET A 42 -35.86 -13.62 20.66
N ASP A 43 -35.84 -12.65 21.58
CA ASP A 43 -37.01 -11.84 21.86
C ASP A 43 -37.30 -10.84 20.72
N GLY A 44 -38.50 -10.26 20.71
CA GLY A 44 -38.93 -9.35 19.64
C GLY A 44 -38.03 -8.12 19.48
N MET A 45 -37.48 -7.59 20.58
CA MET A 45 -36.57 -6.44 20.55
C MET A 45 -35.23 -6.79 19.89
N THR A 46 -34.65 -7.93 20.27
CA THR A 46 -33.41 -8.46 19.70
C THR A 46 -33.62 -8.82 18.23
N GLN A 47 -34.78 -9.37 17.88
CA GLN A 47 -35.12 -9.68 16.49
C GLN A 47 -35.22 -8.44 15.62
N MET A 48 -35.83 -7.36 16.11
CA MET A 48 -35.87 -6.09 15.40
C MET A 48 -34.46 -5.54 15.19
N ALA A 49 -33.62 -5.51 16.24
CA ALA A 49 -32.23 -5.09 16.14
C ALA A 49 -31.43 -5.93 15.13
N PHE A 50 -31.62 -7.25 15.17
CA PHE A 50 -31.01 -8.18 14.22
C PHE A 50 -31.45 -7.92 12.78
N CYS A 51 -32.74 -7.67 12.53
CA CYS A 51 -33.24 -7.38 11.19
C CYS A 51 -32.56 -6.15 10.55
N PHE A 52 -32.35 -5.08 11.31
CA PHE A 52 -31.63 -3.89 10.82
C PHE A 52 -30.19 -4.21 10.45
N ILE A 53 -29.48 -4.93 11.32
CA ILE A 53 -28.09 -5.31 11.11
C ILE A 53 -27.98 -6.31 9.94
N LYS A 54 -28.87 -7.29 9.87
CA LYS A 54 -28.96 -8.27 8.79
C LYS A 54 -29.12 -7.59 7.43
N ALA A 55 -30.04 -6.63 7.31
CA ALA A 55 -30.23 -5.89 6.07
C ALA A 55 -28.94 -5.17 5.61
N GLN A 56 -28.13 -4.69 6.56
CA GLN A 56 -26.84 -4.10 6.25
C GLN A 56 -25.80 -5.16 5.81
N LEU A 57 -25.70 -6.28 6.53
CA LEU A 57 -24.81 -7.40 6.17
C LEU A 57 -25.12 -7.93 4.76
N ASP A 58 -26.41 -8.02 4.40
CA ASP A 58 -26.85 -8.49 3.10
C ASP A 58 -26.38 -7.57 1.97
N ARG A 59 -26.55 -6.25 2.14
CA ARG A 59 -26.05 -5.25 1.18
C ARG A 59 -24.54 -5.33 1.00
N ASP A 60 -23.80 -5.49 2.10
CA ASP A 60 -22.34 -5.58 2.06
C ASP A 60 -21.84 -6.90 1.43
N ASN A 61 -22.57 -7.99 1.63
CA ASN A 61 -22.31 -9.27 0.99
C ASN A 61 -22.60 -9.22 -0.51
N GLU A 62 -23.71 -8.62 -0.93
CA GLU A 62 -24.05 -8.46 -2.35
C GLU A 62 -23.01 -7.60 -3.08
N LYS A 63 -22.62 -6.47 -2.49
CA LYS A 63 -21.57 -5.59 -3.05
C LYS A 63 -20.25 -6.33 -3.22
N TYR A 64 -19.87 -7.14 -2.23
CA TYR A 64 -18.66 -7.96 -2.31
C TYR A 64 -18.76 -9.02 -3.41
N GLN A 65 -19.89 -9.75 -3.48
CA GLN A 65 -20.12 -10.77 -4.50
C GLN A 65 -20.01 -10.18 -5.91
N LYS A 66 -20.68 -9.04 -6.17
CA LYS A 66 -20.57 -8.32 -7.46
C LYS A 66 -19.13 -7.95 -7.80
N THR A 67 -18.36 -7.51 -6.81
CA THR A 67 -16.94 -7.16 -7.00
C THR A 67 -16.10 -8.39 -7.32
N VAL A 68 -16.33 -9.52 -6.63
CA VAL A 68 -15.64 -10.79 -6.88
C VAL A 68 -15.96 -11.32 -8.26
N GLU A 69 -17.23 -11.28 -8.68
CA GLU A 69 -17.66 -11.72 -10.01
C GLU A 69 -17.06 -10.86 -11.11
N ALA A 70 -17.12 -9.54 -11.00
CA ALA A 70 -16.50 -8.63 -11.96
C ALA A 70 -14.99 -8.90 -12.12
N ARG A 71 -14.28 -9.13 -11.00
CA ARG A 71 -12.86 -9.49 -11.02
C ARG A 71 -12.62 -10.89 -11.60
N ARG A 72 -13.50 -11.85 -11.35
CA ARG A 72 -13.44 -13.19 -11.92
C ARG A 72 -13.62 -13.15 -13.44
N GLU A 73 -14.58 -12.39 -13.96
CA GLU A 73 -14.80 -12.22 -15.39
C GLU A 73 -13.63 -11.49 -16.06
N ALA A 74 -13.12 -10.42 -15.44
CA ALA A 74 -11.91 -9.75 -15.93
C ALA A 74 -10.68 -10.69 -15.93
N GLY A 75 -10.57 -11.58 -14.93
CA GLY A 75 -9.53 -12.61 -14.86
C GLY A 75 -9.63 -13.67 -15.96
N LYS A 76 -10.86 -14.08 -16.33
CA LYS A 76 -11.10 -14.99 -17.46
C LYS A 76 -10.66 -14.39 -18.79
N LEU A 77 -10.82 -13.07 -18.97
CA LEU A 77 -10.43 -12.35 -20.18
C LEU A 77 -8.91 -12.14 -20.31
N GLY A 78 -8.13 -12.40 -19.25
CA GLY A 78 -6.68 -12.31 -19.25
C GLY A 78 -6.16 -10.86 -19.13
N GLY A 79 -5.29 -10.61 -18.15
CA GLY A 79 -4.76 -9.26 -17.87
C GLY A 79 -3.48 -8.88 -18.62
N ARG A 80 -2.84 -9.84 -19.31
CA ARG A 80 -1.63 -9.55 -20.08
C ARG A 80 -2.04 -9.21 -21.51
N PRO A 81 -1.80 -7.98 -22.00
CA PRO A 81 -2.01 -7.69 -23.41
C PRO A 81 -1.18 -8.69 -24.23
N LYS A 82 -1.82 -9.34 -25.22
CA LYS A 82 -1.07 -10.02 -26.27
C LYS A 82 -0.21 -8.95 -26.92
N GLY A 83 1.08 -8.98 -26.63
CA GLY A 83 2.03 -8.17 -27.38
C GLY A 83 1.86 -8.53 -28.85
N ASN A 84 1.76 -7.51 -29.71
CA ASN A 84 1.87 -7.67 -31.16
C ASN A 84 3.28 -8.21 -31.47
N GLY A 85 3.42 -9.53 -31.38
CA GLY A 85 4.44 -10.32 -32.04
C GLY A 85 3.72 -11.08 -33.14
N SER A 86 4.02 -10.71 -34.37
CA SER A 86 3.55 -11.28 -35.63
C SER A 86 3.26 -12.78 -35.57
N THR A 87 2.13 -13.15 -36.18
CA THR A 87 1.86 -14.46 -36.76
C THR A 87 3.08 -14.96 -37.52
N GLU A 88 3.86 -15.87 -36.94
CA GLU A 88 4.57 -16.94 -37.63
C GLU A 88 5.31 -17.81 -36.59
N LYS A 89 5.27 -19.13 -36.82
CA LYS A 89 5.83 -20.22 -36.00
C LYS A 89 4.98 -20.67 -34.81
N GLN A 90 3.82 -21.24 -35.14
CA GLN A 90 3.52 -22.57 -34.59
C GLN A 90 4.21 -23.59 -35.48
N GLU A 91 5.29 -24.19 -34.97
CA GLU A 91 5.64 -25.61 -35.02
C GLU A 91 7.12 -25.76 -34.62
N GLU A 92 7.40 -26.78 -33.82
CA GLU A 92 8.71 -27.14 -33.24
C GLU A 92 9.26 -26.30 -32.07
N ALA A 93 8.77 -26.59 -30.86
CA ALA A 93 9.63 -26.95 -29.72
C ALA A 93 8.79 -27.49 -28.57
N LYS A 94 8.25 -28.70 -28.74
CA LYS A 94 8.01 -29.58 -27.58
C LYS A 94 9.39 -29.93 -27.00
N LYS A 95 9.86 -29.28 -25.93
CA LYS A 95 10.70 -29.86 -24.86
C LYS A 95 10.91 -28.85 -23.72
N ALA A 96 10.19 -29.04 -22.62
CA ALA A 96 10.79 -29.15 -21.28
C ALA A 96 9.66 -29.42 -20.27
N ASN A 97 9.79 -30.55 -19.60
CA ASN A 97 8.97 -30.98 -18.47
C ASN A 97 8.92 -29.93 -17.36
N GLY A 98 7.77 -29.82 -16.71
CA GLY A 98 7.65 -29.08 -15.45
C GLY A 98 6.27 -29.10 -14.80
N PHE A 99 5.34 -29.97 -15.21
CA PHE A 99 4.12 -30.20 -14.43
C PHE A 99 4.36 -31.35 -13.45
N SER A 100 4.73 -31.01 -12.21
CA SER A 100 4.05 -31.48 -11.00
C SER A 100 4.94 -31.33 -9.76
N LYS A 101 4.30 -30.77 -8.73
CA LYS A 101 4.24 -31.28 -7.34
C LYS A 101 4.98 -30.48 -6.27
N LYS A 102 4.18 -30.18 -5.23
CA LYS A 102 4.51 -29.85 -3.83
C LYS A 102 4.91 -28.37 -3.59
N GLN A 103 4.28 -27.62 -2.69
CA GLN A 103 3.59 -27.98 -1.45
C GLN A 103 2.35 -27.13 -1.20
N GLU A 104 1.31 -27.84 -0.74
CA GLU A 104 0.41 -27.36 0.31
C GLU A 104 1.24 -26.83 1.48
N GLU A 105 1.23 -25.51 1.71
CA GLU A 105 1.30 -24.99 3.07
C GLU A 105 0.16 -23.99 3.23
N ALA A 106 -0.77 -24.37 4.08
CA ALA A 106 -1.84 -23.53 4.57
C ALA A 106 -1.23 -22.24 5.15
N LYS A 107 -1.44 -21.12 4.45
CA LYS A 107 -1.25 -19.82 5.09
C LYS A 107 -2.33 -19.70 6.16
N LYS A 108 -1.88 -19.73 7.41
CA LYS A 108 -2.68 -19.35 8.57
C LYS A 108 -3.35 -18.00 8.28
N HIS A 109 -4.62 -17.94 8.64
CA HIS A 109 -5.40 -16.71 8.65
C HIS A 109 -4.83 -15.80 9.74
N ASP A 110 -3.91 -14.90 9.39
CA ASP A 110 -3.65 -13.72 10.21
C ASP A 110 -4.84 -12.80 10.01
N ASN A 111 -5.73 -12.81 11.00
CA ASN A 111 -6.85 -11.89 11.12
C ASN A 111 -6.32 -10.52 11.55
N ASP A 112 -5.57 -9.89 10.65
CA ASP A 112 -5.28 -8.47 10.74
C ASP A 112 -6.53 -7.74 10.26
N ASN A 113 -7.42 -7.46 11.20
CA ASN A 113 -8.58 -6.61 11.00
C ASN A 113 -8.12 -5.16 10.80
N VAL A 114 -7.48 -4.89 9.66
CA VAL A 114 -7.20 -3.54 9.18
C VAL A 114 -8.42 -3.12 8.38
N TYR A 115 -9.21 -2.24 8.98
CA TYR A 115 -10.32 -1.55 8.34
C TYR A 115 -9.81 -0.83 7.06
N VAL A 116 -10.02 -1.45 5.90
CA VAL A 116 -9.94 -0.77 4.60
C VAL A 116 -11.23 -1.04 3.85
N ASN A 117 -12.26 -0.27 4.17
CA ASN A 117 -13.36 -0.05 3.26
C ASN A 117 -12.84 0.81 2.09
N ASP A 118 -12.22 0.18 1.10
CA ASP A 118 -11.92 0.82 -0.19
C ASP A 118 -13.13 0.62 -1.10
N ASN A 119 -14.10 1.51 -0.96
CA ASN A 119 -15.01 1.87 -2.05
C ASN A 119 -15.52 3.29 -1.80
N ASP A 120 -14.64 4.27 -1.94
CA ASP A 120 -15.04 5.66 -2.13
C ASP A 120 -14.45 6.22 -3.41
N THR A 121 -15.27 6.11 -4.45
CA THR A 121 -15.40 7.12 -5.49
C THR A 121 -15.46 8.50 -4.85
N VAL A 122 -14.33 9.19 -4.89
CA VAL A 122 -14.16 10.65 -4.97
C VAL A 122 -15.41 11.45 -4.55
N LYS A 123 -15.65 11.63 -3.23
CA LYS A 123 -16.30 12.84 -2.69
C LYS A 123 -16.48 12.93 -1.16
N ASP A 124 -15.86 12.12 -0.33
CA ASP A 124 -15.57 12.58 1.03
C ASP A 124 -14.39 11.78 1.58
N LYS A 125 -13.34 12.46 2.03
CA LYS A 125 -12.15 11.77 2.53
C LYS A 125 -12.05 12.06 4.01
N ASN A 126 -12.72 11.22 4.81
CA ASN A 126 -12.49 11.16 6.24
C ASN A 126 -11.10 10.55 6.47
N TYR A 127 -10.08 11.42 6.47
CA TYR A 127 -8.71 11.04 6.79
C TYR A 127 -8.58 10.87 8.31
N CYS A 128 -7.76 9.93 8.76
CA CYS A 128 -7.44 9.82 10.19
C CYS A 128 -6.91 11.17 10.71
N VAL A 129 -7.37 11.60 11.89
CA VAL A 129 -6.96 12.85 12.55
C VAL A 129 -5.44 12.96 12.65
N ARG A 130 -4.75 11.85 12.89
CA ARG A 130 -3.28 11.78 12.93
C ARG A 130 -2.63 12.08 11.59
N PHE A 131 -3.15 11.51 10.51
CA PHE A 131 -2.66 11.83 9.17
C PHE A 131 -2.87 13.31 8.82
N GLU A 132 -3.96 13.92 9.28
CA GLU A 132 -4.21 15.35 9.06
C GLU A 132 -3.17 16.25 9.76
N GLN A 133 -2.78 15.88 10.98
CA GLN A 133 -1.71 16.56 11.73
C GLN A 133 -0.38 16.48 10.98
N ILE A 134 0.00 15.27 10.53
CA ILE A 134 1.21 15.02 9.74
C ILE A 134 1.15 15.82 8.43
N TRP A 135 0.02 15.80 7.74
CA TRP A 135 -0.20 16.53 6.49
C TRP A 135 -0.12 18.05 6.66
N LYS A 136 -0.60 18.58 7.79
CA LYS A 136 -0.55 20.01 8.11
C LYS A 136 0.89 20.48 8.29
N ALA A 137 1.73 19.67 8.94
CA ALA A 137 3.15 19.95 9.19
C ALA A 137 4.02 19.89 7.92
N TYR A 138 3.61 19.13 6.90
CA TYR A 138 4.43 18.93 5.71
C TYR A 138 4.54 20.19 4.83
N PRO A 139 5.76 20.63 4.43
CA PRO A 139 5.97 21.91 3.74
C PRO A 139 5.45 21.94 2.29
N ARG A 140 5.35 20.79 1.60
CA ARG A 140 4.82 20.67 0.23
C ARG A 140 3.68 19.65 0.11
N LYS A 141 2.45 20.15 0.09
CA LYS A 141 1.22 19.35 0.10
C LYS A 141 0.75 19.02 -1.32
N LYS A 142 1.27 17.94 -1.90
CA LYS A 142 0.80 17.38 -3.18
C LYS A 142 0.44 15.91 -3.05
N GLU A 143 -0.60 15.49 -3.79
CA GLU A 143 -1.07 14.11 -3.85
C GLU A 143 -1.46 13.51 -2.48
N LYS A 144 -2.35 14.18 -1.73
CA LYS A 144 -2.82 13.75 -0.39
C LYS A 144 -3.29 12.28 -0.37
N ALA A 145 -3.91 11.81 -1.45
CA ALA A 145 -4.36 10.41 -1.57
C ALA A 145 -3.19 9.41 -1.63
N ALA A 146 -2.16 9.70 -2.44
CA ALA A 146 -0.98 8.84 -2.55
C ALA A 146 -0.17 8.85 -1.25
N ALA A 147 -0.06 10.01 -0.59
CA ALA A 147 0.55 10.13 0.72
C ALA A 147 -0.19 9.32 1.79
N TYR A 148 -1.53 9.32 1.77
CA TYR A 148 -2.33 8.51 2.70
C TYR A 148 -2.16 7.00 2.46
N LYS A 149 -2.06 6.56 1.19
CA LYS A 149 -1.77 5.17 0.86
C LYS A 149 -0.40 4.74 1.38
N ALA A 150 0.62 5.58 1.21
CA ALA A 150 1.96 5.34 1.71
C ALA A 150 1.99 5.30 3.26
N TYR A 151 1.31 6.24 3.92
CA TYR A 151 1.12 6.28 5.36
C TYR A 151 0.49 4.99 5.92
N LYS A 152 -0.61 4.53 5.32
CA LYS A 152 -1.26 3.25 5.72
C LYS A 152 -0.33 2.06 5.58
N ALA A 153 0.49 2.02 4.52
CA ALA A 153 1.49 0.97 4.34
C ALA A 153 2.57 0.99 5.43
N ARG A 154 2.92 2.16 5.99
CA ARG A 154 3.89 2.26 7.10
C ARG A 154 3.33 1.81 8.44
N LEU A 155 2.07 2.10 8.72
CA LEU A 155 1.38 1.55 9.89
C LEU A 155 1.35 0.02 9.83
N SER A 156 1.08 -0.55 8.64
CA SER A 156 1.11 -2.00 8.43
C SER A 156 2.51 -2.60 8.56
N ASN A 157 3.57 -1.82 8.34
CA ASN A 157 4.96 -2.26 8.49
C ASN A 157 5.49 -2.13 9.92
N GLY A 158 4.63 -1.75 10.88
CA GLY A 158 4.97 -1.66 12.30
C GLY A 158 5.51 -0.30 12.76
N PHE A 159 5.49 0.73 11.91
CA PHE A 159 5.82 2.09 12.34
C PHE A 159 4.64 2.71 13.07
N SER A 160 4.93 3.40 14.17
CA SER A 160 3.93 4.14 14.94
C SER A 160 3.60 5.50 14.29
N GLU A 161 2.39 5.98 14.57
CA GLU A 161 1.93 7.32 14.18
C GLU A 161 2.88 8.43 14.66
N ASP A 162 3.37 8.30 15.89
CA ASP A 162 4.21 9.31 16.54
C ASP A 162 5.60 9.40 15.90
N GLU A 163 6.15 8.25 15.44
CA GLU A 163 7.38 8.21 14.66
C GLU A 163 7.20 8.96 13.33
N LEU A 164 6.15 8.63 12.57
CA LEU A 164 5.89 9.27 11.29
C LEU A 164 5.67 10.79 11.44
N GLU A 165 5.00 11.22 12.51
CA GLU A 165 4.83 12.64 12.83
C GLU A 165 6.16 13.32 13.16
N THR A 166 7.00 12.67 13.97
CA THR A 166 8.33 13.17 14.36
C THR A 166 9.24 13.34 13.14
N ALA A 167 9.26 12.34 12.25
CA ALA A 167 10.06 12.39 11.02
C ALA A 167 9.60 13.53 10.10
N VAL A 168 8.29 13.73 9.93
CA VAL A 168 7.74 14.81 9.12
C VAL A 168 8.04 16.19 9.71
N LYS A 169 7.93 16.35 11.04
CA LYS A 169 8.30 17.60 11.72
C LYS A 169 9.78 17.93 11.52
N ARG A 170 10.69 16.97 11.73
CA ARG A 170 12.14 17.15 11.51
C ARG A 170 12.44 17.53 10.06
N TYR A 171 11.82 16.86 9.10
CA TYR A 171 11.98 17.18 7.68
C TYR A 171 11.43 18.59 7.32
N ALA A 172 10.32 18.99 7.93
CA ALA A 172 9.76 20.33 7.74
C ALA A 172 10.68 21.42 8.28
N GLU A 173 11.28 21.23 9.45
CA GLU A 173 12.27 22.14 10.02
C GLU A 173 13.56 22.20 9.19
N GLU A 174 14.04 21.06 8.69
CA GLU A 174 15.21 21.00 7.81
C GLU A 174 14.98 21.77 6.50
N CYS A 175 13.78 21.65 5.92
CA CYS A 175 13.39 22.44 4.73
C CYS A 175 13.37 23.95 5.01
N LYS A 176 12.92 24.37 6.21
CA LYS A 176 12.91 25.79 6.62
C LYS A 176 14.34 26.31 6.84
N ARG A 177 15.18 25.51 7.51
CA ARG A 177 16.58 25.84 7.81
C ARG A 177 17.41 26.04 6.54
N LEU A 178 17.29 25.11 5.60
CA LEU A 178 17.99 25.15 4.31
C LEU A 178 17.35 26.10 3.29
N ARG A 179 16.23 26.75 3.61
CA ARG A 179 15.42 27.57 2.68
C ARG A 179 15.24 26.89 1.32
N ARG A 180 14.92 25.60 1.36
CA ARG A 180 14.87 24.76 0.16
C ARG A 180 13.67 25.16 -0.70
N ASP A 181 13.91 25.42 -1.99
CA ASP A 181 12.81 25.76 -2.89
C ASP A 181 11.79 24.62 -2.97
N LYS A 182 10.51 25.00 -3.12
CA LYS A 182 9.37 24.08 -3.19
C LYS A 182 9.55 22.97 -4.23
N GLN A 183 10.34 23.18 -5.27
CA GLN A 183 10.63 22.18 -6.30
C GLN A 183 11.52 21.02 -5.80
N TYR A 184 12.44 21.31 -4.87
CA TYR A 184 13.36 20.33 -4.30
C TYR A 184 12.85 19.70 -2.99
N ILE A 185 11.69 20.14 -2.50
CA ILE A 185 11.01 19.49 -1.38
C ILE A 185 10.32 18.23 -1.92
N LYS A 186 10.73 17.06 -1.41
CA LYS A 186 10.12 15.75 -1.72
C LYS A 186 8.61 15.79 -1.49
N HIS A 187 7.85 15.05 -2.30
CA HIS A 187 6.43 14.85 -2.06
C HIS A 187 6.21 13.91 -0.86
N ALA A 188 5.16 14.13 -0.09
CA ALA A 188 4.84 13.30 1.08
C ALA A 188 4.65 11.82 0.71
N ALA A 189 4.10 11.52 -0.49
CA ALA A 189 3.98 10.15 -0.99
C ALA A 189 5.33 9.45 -1.20
N THR A 190 6.34 10.20 -1.66
CA THR A 190 7.71 9.70 -1.84
C THR A 190 8.44 9.64 -0.49
N PHE A 191 8.19 10.61 0.39
CA PHE A 191 8.79 10.66 1.73
C PHE A 191 8.33 9.51 2.63
N LEU A 192 7.05 9.12 2.56
CA LEU A 192 6.50 7.95 3.26
C LEU A 192 6.53 6.66 2.40
N GLY A 193 7.20 6.73 1.25
CA GLY A 193 7.21 5.70 0.22
C GLY A 193 8.01 4.43 0.58
N PRO A 194 8.11 3.47 -0.36
CA PRO A 194 8.78 2.16 -0.17
C PRO A 194 10.23 2.26 0.29
N ASN A 195 10.96 3.29 -0.14
CA ASN A 195 12.38 3.49 0.18
C ASN A 195 12.61 4.16 1.55
N THR A 196 11.55 4.25 2.36
CA THR A 196 11.52 4.80 3.73
C THR A 196 12.46 5.98 4.04
N PRO A 197 12.49 7.07 3.24
CA PRO A 197 13.35 8.22 3.51
C PRO A 197 13.12 8.92 4.86
N PHE A 198 11.99 8.63 5.51
CA PHE A 198 11.62 9.17 6.81
C PHE A 198 12.36 8.48 7.98
N GLU A 199 12.91 7.27 7.79
CA GLU A 199 13.67 6.54 8.81
C GLU A 199 14.95 7.26 9.21
N ASP A 200 15.59 7.95 8.26
CA ASP A 200 16.78 8.80 8.50
C ASP A 200 16.48 9.91 9.51
N TYR A 201 15.22 10.33 9.59
CA TYR A 201 14.75 11.36 10.53
C TYR A 201 14.25 10.78 11.85
N LEU A 202 14.25 9.46 12.04
CA LEU A 202 13.88 8.80 13.29
C LEU A 202 15.09 8.48 14.17
N LYS A 203 16.21 8.04 13.55
CA LYS A 203 17.46 7.76 14.26
C LYS A 203 18.03 9.06 14.84
N GLY A 204 17.89 9.22 16.16
CA GLY A 204 18.57 10.28 16.90
C GLY A 204 20.05 9.94 17.08
N GLU A 205 20.90 10.94 16.89
CA GLU A 205 22.33 10.99 17.25
C GLU A 205 23.28 10.04 16.49
N THR A 206 23.62 10.41 15.26
CA THR A 206 25.00 10.54 14.74
C THR A 206 24.93 11.45 13.52
N ASP A 207 25.97 12.26 13.31
CA ASP A 207 26.12 13.31 12.30
C ASP A 207 25.26 13.19 11.03
N GLY A 208 24.55 14.28 10.72
CA GLY A 208 23.57 14.35 9.64
C GLY A 208 24.10 13.84 8.29
N PRO A 209 23.24 13.26 7.45
CA PRO A 209 23.65 12.84 6.12
C PRO A 209 23.99 14.09 5.30
N VAL A 210 25.28 14.22 4.99
CA VAL A 210 25.85 15.15 4.02
C VAL A 210 24.97 15.15 2.77
N ALA A 211 24.37 16.30 2.49
CA ALA A 211 23.81 16.60 1.19
C ALA A 211 24.98 16.68 0.19
N GLY A 212 25.09 15.68 -0.67
CA GLY A 212 26.07 15.65 -1.74
C GLY A 212 25.70 14.57 -2.75
N ASN A 213 24.67 14.83 -3.55
CA ASN A 213 24.60 14.22 -4.87
C ASN A 213 25.72 14.86 -5.71
N ASP A 214 26.94 14.33 -5.61
CA ASP A 214 27.91 14.46 -6.69
C ASP A 214 27.53 13.43 -7.75
N SER A 215 26.65 13.87 -8.63
CA SER A 215 26.65 13.39 -10.00
C SER A 215 28.00 13.81 -10.59
N PRO A 216 28.83 12.92 -11.16
CA PRO A 216 29.92 13.37 -12.01
C PRO A 216 29.29 13.81 -13.33
N ASP A 217 28.90 15.08 -13.41
CA ASP A 217 28.87 15.81 -14.68
C ASP A 217 30.28 16.34 -14.94
N THR A 218 31.15 15.48 -15.47
CA THR A 218 32.29 16.00 -16.23
C THR A 218 31.79 16.40 -17.59
N GLY A 219 31.67 17.70 -17.79
CA GLY A 219 31.24 18.31 -19.04
C GLY A 219 32.06 17.84 -20.25
N ARG A 220 31.32 17.68 -21.36
CA ARG A 220 31.63 18.22 -22.70
C ARG A 220 33.12 18.45 -23.01
N ALA A 221 33.75 17.47 -23.66
CA ALA A 221 34.85 17.69 -24.59
C ALA A 221 34.61 16.85 -25.86
N GLY A 222 34.79 17.49 -27.02
CA GLY A 222 34.39 16.98 -28.33
C GLY A 222 35.04 15.66 -28.72
N LYS A 223 34.26 14.78 -29.34
CA LYS A 223 34.78 13.69 -30.17
C LYS A 223 35.15 14.27 -31.53
N THR A 224 36.44 14.39 -31.78
CA THR A 224 37.01 14.54 -33.13
C THR A 224 38.21 13.60 -33.26
N TYR A 225 38.14 12.76 -34.29
CA TYR A 225 39.19 11.94 -34.93
C TYR A 225 39.80 10.77 -34.11
N ASN A 226 39.45 9.55 -34.53
CA ASN A 226 40.41 8.44 -34.58
C ASN A 226 41.12 8.54 -35.94
N ASP A 227 42.44 8.55 -35.96
CA ASP A 227 43.23 7.93 -37.03
C ASP A 227 44.65 7.68 -36.51
N ASP A 228 44.93 6.40 -36.31
CA ASP A 228 46.13 5.67 -36.70
C ASP A 228 47.53 6.31 -36.63
N SER A 229 48.41 5.50 -36.02
CA SER A 229 49.76 5.19 -36.52
C SER A 229 50.96 6.05 -36.10
N LEU A 230 51.92 5.32 -35.50
CA LEU A 230 53.38 5.48 -35.50
C LEU A 230 54.01 6.49 -34.53
N GLY A 231 54.86 5.95 -33.64
CA GLY A 231 55.84 6.74 -32.90
C GLY A 231 56.38 6.09 -31.64
N GLY A 232 56.78 4.81 -31.69
CA GLY A 232 57.57 4.21 -30.62
C GLY A 232 58.98 4.80 -30.60
N VAL A 233 59.33 5.53 -29.54
CA VAL A 233 60.71 5.95 -29.27
C VAL A 233 61.22 5.05 -28.14
N GLY A 234 61.90 3.99 -28.55
CA GLY A 234 62.56 3.04 -27.66
C GLY A 234 63.94 3.54 -27.26
N ALA A 235 64.18 3.42 -25.96
CA ALA A 235 65.42 3.38 -25.23
C ALA A 235 66.73 3.24 -26.03
N GLU A 236 67.63 4.18 -25.76
CA GLU A 236 69.04 3.99 -25.38
C GLU A 236 69.54 2.53 -25.43
N PHE A 237 70.46 2.25 -26.35
CA PHE A 237 71.35 1.10 -26.27
C PHE A 237 72.75 1.50 -26.72
N GLU A 238 73.69 1.45 -25.79
CA GLU A 238 75.12 1.62 -25.99
C GLU A 238 75.73 0.38 -26.66
N GLY A 239 76.80 0.59 -27.44
CA GLY A 239 77.94 -0.33 -27.41
C GLY A 239 78.26 -1.13 -28.67
N PHE A 240 79.46 -0.80 -29.18
CA PHE A 240 80.38 -1.53 -30.07
C PHE A 240 80.10 -1.63 -31.57
#